data_AF-A0A4R4WL63-F1
#
_entry.id   AF-A0A4R4WL63-F1
#
_cell.length_a   1.000
_cell.length_b   1.000
_cell.length_c   1.000
_cell.angle_alpha   90.00
_cell.angle_beta   90.00
_cell.angle_gamma   90.00
#
_symmetry.space_group_name_H-M   'P 1'
#
loop_
_entity.id
_entity.type
_entity.pdbx_description
1 polymer ?
#
loop_
_entity_poly.entity_id
_entity_poly.type
_entity_poly.pdbx_seq_one_letter_code
_entity_poly.pdbx_strand_id
1 'polypeptide(L)'
;MTCAAGSGCACASRPSARPVGERTLLQTRAQAAIDRAEGEDGAALRELLAEVFAFERPARHLAGLLHDAGARYGSGNHPLVGRFVPDLALADGRRVAELMRAGRPVLLDLGGGAGGLDDQWIEVVRARCDDPPADALLIRPDGYVAWAGTAGTAGTAGMADAVSAWFAS
;
A
#
# COMPACT_ATOMS: atom_id res chain seq x y z
N MET A 1 18.49 -28.52 -43.29
CA MET A 1 17.45 -27.49 -43.53
C MET A 1 17.15 -26.85 -42.19
N THR A 2 17.76 -25.69 -41.95
CA THR A 2 17.82 -24.95 -40.67
C THR A 2 16.60 -24.04 -40.52
N CYS A 3 16.04 -23.97 -39.31
CA CYS A 3 15.11 -22.91 -38.90
C CYS A 3 15.57 -22.33 -37.56
N ALA A 4 15.38 -21.02 -37.43
CA ALA A 4 16.16 -20.11 -36.63
C ALA A 4 15.81 -20.08 -35.14
N ALA A 5 16.83 -19.82 -34.33
CA ALA A 5 16.70 -19.30 -32.98
C ALA A 5 16.13 -17.88 -33.02
N GLY A 6 15.09 -17.60 -32.24
CA GLY A 6 14.54 -16.26 -32.11
C GLY A 6 13.42 -16.19 -31.08
N SER A 7 13.61 -15.32 -30.09
CA SER A 7 12.58 -14.70 -29.23
C SER A 7 12.07 -15.52 -28.03
N GLY A 8 12.77 -15.33 -26.91
CA GLY A 8 12.21 -14.89 -25.63
C GLY A 8 10.75 -15.21 -25.29
N CYS A 9 10.57 -16.26 -24.49
CA CYS A 9 9.51 -16.30 -23.48
C CYS A 9 10.20 -16.36 -22.11
N ALA A 10 10.71 -15.23 -21.64
CA ALA A 10 10.91 -15.07 -20.21
C ALA A 10 9.50 -14.98 -19.61
N CYS A 11 8.99 -16.11 -19.11
CA CYS A 11 7.92 -16.05 -18.11
C CYS A 11 8.47 -15.17 -17.00
N ALA A 12 8.09 -13.90 -16.98
CA ALA A 12 8.33 -13.01 -15.86
C ALA A 12 7.82 -13.77 -14.63
N SER A 13 8.74 -14.19 -13.78
CA SER A 13 8.41 -14.89 -12.55
C SER A 13 7.58 -13.90 -11.73
N ARG A 14 6.26 -14.10 -11.73
CA ARG A 14 5.38 -13.39 -10.79
C ARG A 14 6.02 -13.53 -9.41
N PRO A 15 6.22 -12.42 -8.66
CA PRO A 15 6.65 -12.53 -7.28
C PRO A 15 5.69 -13.49 -6.57
N SER A 16 6.21 -14.57 -6.00
CA SER A 16 5.36 -15.66 -5.54
C SER A 16 4.48 -15.16 -4.40
N ALA A 17 3.16 -15.13 -4.59
CA ALA A 17 2.18 -14.78 -3.56
C ALA A 17 2.12 -15.79 -2.39
N ARG A 18 3.04 -16.75 -2.32
CA ARG A 18 3.07 -17.82 -1.31
C ARG A 18 3.16 -17.29 0.13
N PRO A 19 4.00 -16.29 0.46
CA PRO A 19 4.08 -15.76 1.83
C PRO A 19 2.78 -15.03 2.25
N VAL A 20 2.14 -14.34 1.30
CA VAL A 20 0.88 -13.62 1.52
C VAL A 20 -0.27 -14.57 1.75
N GLY A 21 -0.35 -15.62 0.94
CA GLY A 21 -1.36 -16.67 1.08
C GLY A 21 -1.22 -17.45 2.39
N GLU A 22 0.00 -17.77 2.82
CA GLU A 22 0.26 -18.48 4.07
C GLU A 22 -0.20 -17.67 5.29
N ARG A 23 0.11 -16.37 5.32
CA ARG A 23 -0.32 -15.48 6.41
C ARG A 23 -1.84 -15.33 6.45
N THR A 24 -2.48 -15.17 5.30
CA THR A 24 -3.94 -15.09 5.18
C THR A 24 -4.61 -16.36 5.70
N LEU A 25 -4.10 -17.54 5.29
CA LEU A 25 -4.61 -18.83 5.77
C LEU A 25 -4.46 -19.01 7.28
N LEU A 26 -3.33 -18.57 7.85
CA LEU A 26 -3.14 -18.58 9.31
C LEU A 26 -4.19 -17.72 10.02
N GLN A 27 -4.47 -16.51 9.52
CA GLN A 27 -5.45 -15.60 10.11
C GLN A 27 -6.86 -16.17 10.04
N THR A 28 -7.28 -16.68 8.89
CA THR A 28 -8.61 -17.30 8.73
C THR A 28 -8.76 -18.52 9.63
N ARG A 29 -7.71 -19.35 9.77
CA ARG A 29 -7.73 -20.48 10.71
C ARG A 29 -7.86 -20.03 12.17
N ALA A 30 -7.15 -18.97 12.55
CA ALA A 30 -7.22 -18.42 13.91
C ALA A 30 -8.61 -17.85 14.22
N GLN A 31 -9.20 -17.07 13.31
CA GLN A 31 -10.57 -16.56 13.45
C GLN A 31 -11.58 -17.69 13.58
N ALA A 32 -11.50 -18.68 12.68
CA ALA A 32 -12.41 -19.82 12.72
C ALA A 32 -12.21 -20.72 13.96
N ALA A 33 -11.03 -20.70 14.60
CA ALA A 33 -10.81 -21.40 15.86
C ALA A 33 -11.47 -20.64 17.03
N ILE A 34 -11.38 -19.31 17.05
CA ILE A 34 -12.05 -18.45 18.04
C ILE A 34 -13.58 -18.59 17.91
N ASP A 35 -14.11 -18.60 16.69
CA ASP A 35 -15.56 -18.72 16.45
C ASP A 35 -16.11 -20.09 16.89
N ARG A 36 -15.34 -21.17 16.68
CA ARG A 36 -15.70 -22.52 17.10
C ARG A 36 -15.51 -22.77 18.59
N ALA A 37 -14.85 -21.87 19.32
CA ALA A 37 -14.74 -21.99 20.77
C ALA A 37 -16.10 -21.63 21.41
N GLU A 38 -16.83 -22.67 21.81
CA GLU A 38 -18.15 -22.59 22.44
C GLU A 38 -18.06 -22.68 23.97
N GLY A 39 -19.16 -22.42 24.66
CA GLY A 39 -19.24 -22.52 26.13
C GLY A 39 -18.51 -21.42 26.90
N GLU A 40 -18.33 -21.64 28.20
CA GLU A 40 -17.71 -20.67 29.12
C GLU A 40 -16.25 -20.38 28.76
N ASP A 41 -15.49 -21.39 28.34
CA ASP A 41 -14.10 -21.24 27.93
C ASP A 41 -13.94 -20.35 26.68
N GLY A 42 -14.84 -20.53 25.69
CA GLY A 42 -14.86 -19.68 24.50
C GLY A 42 -15.26 -18.24 24.79
N ALA A 43 -16.19 -18.04 25.74
CA ALA A 43 -16.58 -16.72 26.20
C ALA A 43 -15.42 -16.01 26.92
N ALA A 44 -14.75 -16.70 27.87
CA ALA A 44 -13.61 -16.16 28.60
C ALA A 44 -12.44 -15.79 27.67
N LEU A 45 -12.17 -16.61 26.65
CA LEU A 45 -11.16 -16.30 25.63
C LEU A 45 -11.50 -15.00 24.86
N ARG A 46 -12.75 -14.85 24.42
CA ARG A 46 -13.20 -13.65 23.69
C ARG A 46 -13.13 -12.40 24.56
N GLU A 47 -13.48 -12.52 25.85
CA GLU A 47 -13.41 -11.42 26.82
C GLU A 47 -11.96 -10.95 27.04
N LEU A 48 -11.03 -11.88 27.27
CA LEU A 48 -9.61 -11.56 27.43
C LEU A 48 -9.01 -10.93 26.15
N LEU A 49 -9.35 -11.46 24.97
CA LEU A 49 -8.90 -10.88 23.71
C LEU A 49 -9.47 -9.48 23.50
N ALA A 50 -10.73 -9.24 23.88
CA ALA A 50 -11.34 -7.92 23.83
C ALA A 50 -10.62 -6.92 24.74
N GLU A 51 -10.21 -7.33 25.94
CA GLU A 51 -9.41 -6.50 26.85
C GLU A 51 -8.04 -6.16 26.23
N VAL A 52 -7.35 -7.13 25.62
CA VAL A 52 -6.08 -6.89 24.93
C VAL A 52 -6.24 -5.92 23.76
N PHE A 53 -7.34 -6.01 23.00
CA PHE A 53 -7.62 -5.10 21.89
C PHE A 53 -8.21 -3.75 22.32
N ALA A 54 -8.53 -3.55 23.60
CA ALA A 54 -8.82 -2.21 24.12
C ALA A 54 -7.57 -1.31 24.12
N PHE A 55 -6.37 -1.89 24.10
CA PHE A 55 -5.13 -1.14 23.95
C PHE A 55 -4.85 -0.77 22.47
N GLU A 56 -4.50 0.50 22.25
CA GLU A 56 -4.24 1.06 20.91
C GLU A 56 -3.14 0.31 20.12
N ARG A 57 -2.04 -0.05 20.79
CA ARG A 57 -0.88 -0.67 20.11
C ARG A 57 -1.19 -2.09 19.61
N PRO A 58 -1.76 -3.02 20.40
CA PRO A 58 -2.25 -4.31 19.92
C PRO A 58 -3.31 -4.19 18.82
N ALA A 59 -4.29 -3.30 19.00
CA ALA A 59 -5.35 -3.08 18.00
C ALA A 59 -4.77 -2.62 16.66
N ARG A 60 -3.86 -1.63 16.67
CA ARG A 60 -3.17 -1.14 15.47
C ARG A 60 -2.30 -2.22 14.84
N HIS A 61 -1.63 -3.06 15.63
CA HIS A 61 -0.83 -4.16 15.11
C HIS A 61 -1.69 -5.20 14.40
N LEU A 62 -2.80 -5.64 15.01
CA LEU A 62 -3.71 -6.60 14.39
C LEU A 62 -4.39 -6.01 13.13
N ALA A 63 -4.84 -4.76 13.20
CA ALA A 63 -5.37 -4.05 12.03
C ALA A 63 -4.34 -4.03 10.90
N GLY A 64 -3.08 -3.72 11.22
CA GLY A 64 -1.96 -3.84 10.29
C GLY A 64 -1.86 -5.23 9.69
N LEU A 65 -1.86 -6.30 10.50
CA LEU A 65 -1.78 -7.66 10.00
C LEU A 65 -2.96 -8.06 9.09
N LEU A 66 -4.18 -7.62 9.39
CA LEU A 66 -5.38 -7.93 8.60
C LEU A 66 -5.41 -7.19 7.25
N HIS A 67 -4.86 -5.97 7.21
CA HIS A 67 -4.81 -5.14 5.99
C HIS A 67 -3.49 -5.30 5.21
N ASP A 68 -2.42 -5.77 5.85
CA ASP A 68 -1.08 -5.97 5.29
C ASP A 68 -0.73 -7.46 5.37
N ALA A 69 -1.46 -8.30 4.64
CA ALA A 69 -1.17 -9.72 4.52
C ALA A 69 0.19 -10.00 3.82
N GLY A 70 1.19 -9.11 3.89
CA GLY A 70 2.56 -9.33 3.39
C GLY A 70 2.82 -8.76 2.00
N ALA A 71 1.94 -7.89 1.53
CA ALA A 71 1.96 -7.32 0.20
C ALA A 71 2.73 -6.00 0.20
N ARG A 72 4.03 -6.03 0.51
CA ARG A 72 4.92 -4.90 0.19
C ARG A 72 5.10 -4.85 -1.32
N TYR A 73 4.26 -4.05 -1.93
CA TYR A 73 4.11 -3.92 -3.35
C TYR A 73 4.54 -2.51 -3.73
N GLY A 74 5.81 -2.35 -4.10
CA GLY A 74 6.34 -1.08 -4.58
C GLY A 74 7.85 -1.10 -4.78
N SER A 75 8.30 -0.29 -5.73
CA SER A 75 9.72 -0.04 -6.02
C SER A 75 10.18 1.16 -5.20
N GLY A 76 10.87 0.94 -4.08
CA GLY A 76 11.42 2.02 -3.26
C GLY A 76 11.72 1.61 -1.83
N ASN A 77 12.64 2.32 -1.18
CA ASN A 77 13.08 2.02 0.18
C ASN A 77 12.37 2.88 1.26
N HIS A 78 11.34 3.63 0.88
CA HIS A 78 10.65 4.54 1.79
C HIS A 78 9.66 3.77 2.70
N PRO A 79 9.62 4.05 4.02
CA PRO A 79 8.80 3.29 4.98
C PRO A 79 7.29 3.23 4.70
N LEU A 80 6.77 4.19 3.92
CA LEU A 80 5.37 4.25 3.51
C LEU A 80 5.04 3.36 2.31
N VAL A 81 6.01 2.92 1.51
CA VAL A 81 5.75 2.08 0.33
C VAL A 81 5.08 0.76 0.75
N GLY A 82 3.97 0.43 0.10
CA GLY A 82 3.15 -0.74 0.42
C GLY A 82 2.22 -0.55 1.63
N ARG A 83 2.13 0.65 2.22
CA ARG A 83 1.18 0.96 3.31
C ARG A 83 0.01 1.80 2.81
N PHE A 84 -1.09 1.76 3.56
CA PHE A 84 -2.18 2.70 3.36
C PHE A 84 -1.70 4.13 3.63
N VAL A 85 -2.11 5.07 2.78
CA VAL A 85 -1.71 6.47 2.90
C VAL A 85 -2.29 7.07 4.18
N PRO A 86 -1.49 7.77 5.01
CA PRO A 86 -2.03 8.54 6.12
C PRO A 86 -3.03 9.59 5.60
N ASP A 87 -4.10 9.86 6.36
CA ASP A 87 -5.04 10.92 5.99
C ASP A 87 -4.45 12.30 6.32
N LEU A 88 -3.59 12.79 5.42
CA LEU A 88 -2.90 14.07 5.59
C LEU A 88 -3.87 15.24 5.35
N ALA A 89 -3.78 16.24 6.22
CA ALA A 89 -4.40 17.53 6.00
C ALA A 89 -3.48 18.38 5.09
N LEU A 90 -4.04 18.89 4.01
CA LEU A 90 -3.36 19.75 3.07
C LEU A 90 -3.61 21.22 3.44
N ALA A 91 -2.65 22.08 3.14
CA ALA A 91 -2.71 23.51 3.46
C ALA A 91 -3.85 24.26 2.73
N ASP A 92 -4.44 23.65 1.70
CA ASP A 92 -5.62 24.17 1.00
C ASP A 92 -6.95 23.74 1.65
N GLY A 93 -6.89 23.05 2.80
CA GLY A 93 -8.05 22.59 3.57
C GLY A 93 -8.57 21.22 3.16
N ARG A 94 -8.09 20.62 2.06
CA ARG A 94 -8.47 19.27 1.65
C ARG A 94 -7.75 18.21 2.49
N ARG A 95 -8.31 17.00 2.50
CA ARG A 95 -7.64 15.80 3.04
C ARG A 95 -7.31 14.81 1.92
N VAL A 96 -6.29 13.99 2.12
CA VAL A 96 -5.90 12.95 1.13
C VAL A 96 -7.07 12.02 0.80
N ALA A 97 -7.85 11.61 1.79
CA ALA A 97 -9.04 10.78 1.55
C ALA A 97 -10.05 11.42 0.58
N GLU A 98 -10.08 12.75 0.46
CA GLU A 98 -10.97 13.47 -0.46
C GLU A 98 -10.49 13.39 -1.90
N LEU A 99 -9.18 13.43 -2.11
CA LEU A 99 -8.55 13.26 -3.43
C LEU A 99 -8.82 11.86 -3.99
N MET A 100 -8.90 10.87 -3.11
CA MET A 100 -9.11 9.46 -3.48
C MET A 100 -10.57 9.11 -3.81
N ARG A 101 -11.54 10.01 -3.60
CA ARG A 101 -12.98 9.72 -3.83
C ARG A 101 -13.31 9.36 -5.28
N ALA A 102 -12.52 9.85 -6.23
CA ALA A 102 -12.70 9.54 -7.65
C ALA A 102 -12.25 8.11 -8.01
N GLY A 103 -11.60 7.38 -7.09
CA GLY A 103 -11.08 6.03 -7.36
C GLY A 103 -9.98 6.01 -8.41
N ARG A 104 -9.26 7.12 -8.58
CA ARG A 104 -8.13 7.25 -9.51
C ARG A 104 -6.80 7.21 -8.76
N PRO A 105 -5.72 6.75 -9.38
CA PRO A 105 -4.38 6.92 -8.83
C PRO A 105 -4.05 8.41 -8.68
N VAL A 106 -3.37 8.78 -7.60
CA VAL A 106 -2.99 10.16 -7.30
C VAL A 106 -1.48 10.26 -7.11
N LEU A 107 -0.82 11.15 -7.85
CA LEU A 107 0.52 11.62 -7.53
C LEU A 107 0.40 12.91 -6.71
N LEU A 108 0.65 12.81 -5.41
CA LEU A 108 0.65 13.95 -4.50
C LEU A 108 2.06 14.53 -4.41
N ASP A 109 2.26 15.73 -4.94
CA ASP A 109 3.51 16.48 -4.91
C ASP A 109 3.45 17.54 -3.79
N LEU A 110 4.15 17.25 -2.69
CA LEU A 110 4.21 18.10 -1.48
C LEU A 110 5.43 19.02 -1.48
N GLY A 111 6.52 18.62 -2.15
CA GLY A 111 7.78 19.37 -2.26
C GLY A 111 7.91 20.23 -3.52
N GLY A 112 6.98 20.13 -4.47
CA GLY A 112 6.93 20.95 -5.69
C GLY A 112 7.90 20.52 -6.79
N GLY A 113 8.47 19.31 -6.71
CA GLY A 113 9.49 18.80 -7.63
C GLY A 113 9.15 17.46 -8.30
N ALA A 114 7.96 16.92 -8.04
CA ALA A 114 7.49 15.66 -8.62
C ALA A 114 6.55 15.83 -9.82
N GLY A 115 6.09 17.05 -10.10
CA GLY A 115 5.06 17.36 -11.09
C GLY A 115 5.42 17.21 -12.58
N GLY A 116 6.30 16.28 -12.95
CA GLY A 116 6.67 15.99 -14.34
C GLY A 116 5.92 14.81 -14.98
N LEU A 117 5.05 14.13 -14.23
CA LEU A 117 4.27 13.01 -14.74
C LEU A 117 3.07 13.55 -15.53
N ASP A 118 3.04 13.31 -16.83
CA ASP A 118 1.90 13.59 -17.70
C ASP A 118 1.27 12.25 -18.13
N ASP A 119 0.34 11.77 -17.31
CA ASP A 119 -0.37 10.52 -17.52
C ASP A 119 -1.88 10.77 -17.35
N GLN A 120 -2.68 10.40 -18.34
CA GLN A 120 -4.13 10.67 -18.33
C GLN A 120 -4.87 9.84 -17.27
N TRP A 121 -4.27 8.77 -16.77
CA TRP A 121 -4.86 7.90 -15.75
C TRP A 121 -4.45 8.30 -14.34
N ILE A 122 -3.38 9.07 -14.15
CA ILE A 122 -2.87 9.48 -12.84
C ILE A 122 -3.18 10.95 -12.58
N GLU A 123 -3.87 11.23 -11.48
CA GLU A 123 -4.17 12.60 -11.08
C GLU A 123 -2.98 13.22 -10.34
N VAL A 124 -2.39 14.28 -10.90
CA VAL A 124 -1.30 15.00 -10.25
C VAL A 124 -1.86 16.13 -9.40
N VAL A 125 -1.69 16.02 -8.09
CA VAL A 125 -2.13 17.03 -7.11
C VAL A 125 -0.91 17.67 -6.49
N ARG A 126 -0.78 18.99 -6.67
CA ARG A 126 0.24 19.81 -5.99
C ARG A 126 -0.40 20.46 -4.78
N ALA A 127 0.15 20.20 -3.60
CA ALA A 127 -0.35 20.76 -2.35
C ALA A 127 0.81 20.97 -1.36
N ARG A 128 0.57 21.69 -0.26
CA ARG A 128 1.52 21.75 0.85
C ARG A 128 0.95 21.01 2.05
N CYS A 129 1.82 20.46 2.88
CA CYS A 129 1.48 19.86 4.15
C CYS A 129 2.52 20.34 5.17
N ASP A 130 2.10 20.62 6.41
CA ASP A 130 2.98 21.21 7.43
C ASP A 130 4.05 20.22 7.93
N ASP A 131 3.72 18.93 7.96
CA ASP A 131 4.64 17.83 8.32
C ASP A 131 4.50 16.68 7.31
N PRO A 132 5.04 16.84 6.08
CA PRO A 132 4.89 15.84 5.04
C PRO A 132 5.76 14.61 5.37
N PRO A 133 5.21 13.39 5.35
CA PRO A 133 6.00 12.19 5.61
C PRO A 133 6.93 11.81 4.43
N ALA A 134 6.76 12.46 3.27
CA ALA A 134 7.61 12.41 2.09
C ALA A 134 7.32 13.65 1.22
N ASP A 135 8.26 14.06 0.37
CA ASP A 135 8.03 15.21 -0.53
C ASP A 135 7.08 14.87 -1.68
N ALA A 136 6.98 13.59 -2.05
CA ALA A 136 6.01 13.13 -3.03
C ALA A 136 5.55 11.70 -2.75
N LEU A 137 4.28 11.43 -3.06
CA LEU A 137 3.62 10.14 -2.88
C LEU A 137 2.87 9.74 -4.14
N LEU A 138 3.10 8.53 -4.64
CA LEU A 138 2.27 7.91 -5.67
C LEU A 138 1.31 6.94 -4.97
N ILE A 139 0.03 7.28 -5.00
CA ILE A 139 -1.05 6.59 -4.29
C ILE A 139 -1.91 5.85 -5.32
N ARG A 140 -2.14 4.56 -5.07
CA ARG A 140 -3.01 3.70 -5.89
C ARG A 140 -4.49 4.01 -5.63
N PRO A 141 -5.40 3.66 -6.55
CA PRO A 141 -6.85 3.82 -6.36
C PRO A 141 -7.42 3.25 -5.05
N ASP A 142 -6.77 2.22 -4.50
CA ASP A 142 -7.14 1.55 -3.25
C ASP A 142 -6.53 2.19 -1.99
N GLY A 143 -5.85 3.34 -2.14
CA GLY A 143 -5.27 4.11 -1.04
C GLY A 143 -3.89 3.65 -0.58
N TYR A 144 -3.29 2.64 -1.23
CA TYR A 144 -1.94 2.19 -0.90
C TYR A 144 -0.88 3.01 -1.64
N VAL A 145 0.23 3.28 -0.95
CA VAL A 145 1.37 4.01 -1.51
C VAL A 145 2.21 3.05 -2.38
N ALA A 146 2.23 3.28 -3.69
CA ALA A 146 3.06 2.54 -4.65
C ALA A 146 4.51 3.02 -4.68
N TRP A 147 4.73 4.32 -4.42
CA TRP A 147 6.05 4.94 -4.36
C TRP A 147 6.01 6.18 -3.46
N ALA A 148 7.13 6.45 -2.78
CA ALA A 148 7.32 7.64 -1.97
C ALA A 148 8.79 8.05 -2.01
N GLY A 149 9.07 9.35 -2.04
CA GLY A 149 10.44 9.85 -2.14
C GLY A 149 10.57 11.35 -1.95
N THR A 150 11.81 11.83 -2.04
CA THR A 150 12.15 13.25 -1.99
C THR A 150 11.92 13.91 -3.35
N ALA A 151 11.57 15.20 -3.35
CA ALA A 151 11.30 15.96 -4.56
C ALA A 151 12.63 16.44 -5.15
N GLY A 152 12.93 16.01 -6.37
CA GLY A 152 14.15 16.35 -7.10
C GLY A 152 14.49 15.30 -8.16
N THR A 153 15.29 15.68 -9.16
CA THR A 153 15.65 14.80 -10.30
C THR A 153 16.39 13.51 -9.90
N ALA A 154 17.06 13.52 -8.75
CA ALA A 154 17.65 12.31 -8.14
C ALA A 154 16.65 11.52 -7.28
N GLY A 155 15.58 12.17 -6.83
CA GLY A 155 14.55 11.61 -5.96
C GLY A 155 13.45 10.90 -6.72
N THR A 156 13.17 11.23 -7.98
CA THR A 156 12.16 10.53 -8.82
C THR A 156 12.60 9.15 -9.33
N ALA A 157 13.82 8.72 -9.01
CA ALA A 157 14.30 7.38 -9.32
C ALA A 157 13.35 6.32 -8.68
N GLY A 158 12.79 5.44 -9.51
CA GLY A 158 11.81 4.43 -9.08
C GLY A 158 10.34 4.86 -9.18
N MET A 159 10.03 6.15 -9.41
CA MET A 159 8.65 6.58 -9.68
C MET A 159 8.17 6.04 -11.03
N ALA A 160 8.99 6.16 -12.09
CA ALA A 160 8.67 5.62 -13.41
C ALA A 160 8.49 4.09 -13.37
N ASP A 161 9.33 3.39 -12.61
CA ASP A 161 9.19 1.94 -12.41
C ASP A 161 7.89 1.59 -11.69
N ALA A 162 7.50 2.37 -10.68
CA ALA A 162 6.23 2.19 -9.98
C ALA A 162 5.04 2.47 -10.90
N VAL A 163 5.10 3.52 -11.72
CA VAL A 163 4.06 3.82 -12.71
C VAL A 163 3.93 2.66 -13.70
N SER A 164 5.05 2.15 -14.23
CA SER A 164 5.06 1.00 -15.13
C SER A 164 4.52 -0.27 -14.47
N ALA A 165 4.91 -0.54 -13.22
CA ALA A 165 4.50 -1.75 -12.52
C ALA A 165 3.00 -1.77 -12.15
N TRP A 166 2.41 -0.61 -11.86
CA TRP A 166 1.04 -0.51 -11.32
C TRP A 166 0.00 0.01 -12.31
N PHE A 167 0.42 0.81 -13.29
CA PHE A 167 -0.48 1.59 -14.13
C PHE A 167 -0.20 1.46 -15.64
N ALA A 168 0.81 0.67 -16.06
CA ALA A 168 0.98 0.36 -17.48
C ALA A 168 -0.16 -0.54 -17.99
N SER A 169 -0.70 -0.17 -19.16
CA SER A 169 -1.65 -0.97 -19.93
C SER A 169 -0.95 -1.96 -20.86
#